data_AF-R7BX72-F1
#
_entry.id   AF-R7BX72-F1
#
_cell.length_a   1.000
_cell.length_b   1.000
_cell.length_c   1.000
_cell.angle_alpha   90.00
_cell.angle_beta   90.00
_cell.angle_gamma   90.00
#
_symmetry.space_group_name_H-M   'P 1'
#
loop_
_entity.id
_entity.type
_entity.pdbx_description
1 polymer ?
#
loop_
_entity_poly.entity_id
_entity_poly.type
_entity_poly.pdbx_seq_one_letter_code
_entity_poly.pdbx_strand_id
1 'polypeptide(L)'
;MTFTTIRTTAAAAAAVLFLAGCATAPQPPTAKADYKEFTDAQWLPETAVRAPKDAKEAAVTTEEALKNGIHVFYGPHDTRFALNAEGNRLRVTESQTADKEPFLSWGAGAHTLFRNSKPVANTGAEEIRFLEDGRALIRFKGDANYFLAVAVRAYDVSGKPVRQYMRDGNNLPTALAWYTDKNAVFPEGSLVYQTTWWLGDDEIVMPAKAAFTGASSLERLTTTFTRGNLFCLPYVNHQGANPWGVTFDPVKRGRRAAEGVFQVHPAKRSVFCERDDAAERTVPAEGGKWKVRTIRGNRVMELIPNDAVAAADIGIQPVNAGSMAVGFAEVAATDPAEFARQSKTVRRTMRVVPVRILKSNQPITDFRLRYNDTAAAAVKAASDKALEAKQYWEASSKKVILK
;
A
#
# COMPACT_ATOMS: atom_id res chain seq x y z
N MET A 1 -28.21 83.24 -47.70
CA MET A 1 -27.86 81.86 -48.10
C MET A 1 -28.77 80.92 -47.35
N THR A 2 -29.44 80.07 -48.12
CA THR A 2 -30.67 79.34 -47.82
C THR A 2 -30.43 78.14 -46.91
N PHE A 3 -31.19 78.04 -45.82
CA PHE A 3 -31.31 76.83 -45.01
C PHE A 3 -32.36 75.92 -45.65
N THR A 4 -32.01 74.66 -45.89
CA THR A 4 -32.94 73.62 -46.36
C THR A 4 -32.96 72.47 -45.37
N THR A 5 -34.16 72.21 -44.87
CA THR A 5 -34.63 71.10 -44.04
C THR A 5 -34.43 69.74 -44.74
N ILE A 6 -34.34 68.62 -44.00
CA ILE A 6 -35.23 67.42 -44.11
C ILE A 6 -34.68 66.13 -43.44
N ARG A 7 -35.55 65.57 -42.57
CA ARG A 7 -35.88 64.15 -42.23
C ARG A 7 -34.94 63.22 -41.45
N THR A 8 -35.42 62.91 -40.25
CA THR A 8 -35.76 61.57 -39.69
C THR A 8 -34.92 60.35 -40.05
N THR A 9 -34.38 59.69 -39.02
CA THR A 9 -34.60 58.24 -38.80
C THR A 9 -34.67 57.97 -37.29
N ALA A 10 -35.75 57.31 -36.87
CA ALA A 10 -35.90 56.77 -35.54
C ALA A 10 -35.13 55.45 -35.44
N ALA A 11 -34.35 55.27 -34.38
CA ALA A 11 -33.78 53.98 -34.01
C ALA A 11 -34.32 53.59 -32.64
N ALA A 12 -35.19 52.58 -32.62
CA ALA A 12 -35.73 51.98 -31.42
C ALA A 12 -34.76 50.95 -30.84
N ALA A 13 -34.54 51.08 -29.54
CA ALA A 13 -34.19 50.08 -28.51
C ALA A 13 -33.49 48.76 -28.88
N ALA A 14 -32.36 48.52 -28.21
CA ALA A 14 -32.09 47.25 -27.53
C ALA A 14 -31.12 47.50 -26.36
N ALA A 15 -31.66 47.78 -25.17
CA ALA A 15 -30.88 47.73 -23.94
C ALA A 15 -30.66 46.24 -23.60
N VAL A 16 -29.47 45.74 -23.92
CA VAL A 16 -29.01 44.43 -23.45
C VAL A 16 -28.71 44.57 -21.96
N LEU A 17 -29.67 44.21 -21.12
CA LEU A 17 -29.44 43.95 -19.70
C LEU A 17 -28.56 42.70 -19.60
N PHE A 18 -27.26 42.90 -19.47
CA PHE A 18 -26.37 41.85 -18.97
C PHE A 18 -26.77 41.58 -17.52
N LEU A 19 -27.55 40.50 -17.32
CA LEU A 19 -27.62 39.81 -16.05
C LEU A 19 -26.22 39.27 -15.76
N ALA A 20 -25.38 40.08 -15.12
CA ALA A 20 -24.23 39.62 -14.40
C ALA A 20 -24.73 38.75 -13.24
N GLY A 21 -25.07 37.49 -13.55
CA GLY A 21 -25.18 36.47 -12.54
C GLY A 21 -23.84 36.45 -11.81
N CYS A 22 -23.87 36.68 -10.50
CA CYS A 22 -22.74 36.39 -9.63
C CYS A 22 -22.42 34.90 -9.78
N ALA A 23 -21.58 34.56 -10.75
CA ALA A 23 -20.86 33.31 -10.74
C ALA A 23 -19.95 33.43 -9.52
N THR A 24 -20.43 32.96 -8.36
CA THR A 24 -19.58 32.63 -7.23
C THR A 24 -18.43 31.82 -7.81
N ALA A 25 -17.23 32.40 -7.77
CA ALA A 25 -16.03 31.67 -8.13
C ALA A 25 -16.09 30.33 -7.39
N PRO A 26 -15.81 29.18 -8.06
CA PRO A 26 -15.84 27.89 -7.40
C PRO A 26 -15.03 28.01 -6.11
N GLN A 27 -15.68 27.75 -4.97
CA GLN A 27 -14.94 27.77 -3.70
C GLN A 27 -13.78 26.79 -3.84
N PRO A 28 -12.56 27.17 -3.40
CA PRO A 28 -11.43 26.27 -3.49
C PRO A 28 -11.78 24.98 -2.73
N PRO A 29 -11.49 23.81 -3.31
CA PRO A 29 -11.76 22.55 -2.64
C PRO A 29 -10.94 22.44 -1.35
N THR A 30 -11.27 21.45 -0.50
CA THR A 30 -10.64 21.25 0.81
C THR A 30 -9.11 21.37 0.75
N ALA A 31 -8.55 22.27 1.55
CA ALA A 31 -7.10 22.45 1.62
C ALA A 31 -6.42 21.17 2.14
N LYS A 32 -5.18 20.94 1.70
CA LYS A 32 -4.36 19.85 2.23
C LYS A 32 -4.14 20.06 3.73
N ALA A 33 -4.44 19.04 4.53
CA ALA A 33 -4.29 19.04 5.98
C ALA A 33 -2.82 19.16 6.41
N ASP A 34 -2.58 19.77 7.56
CA ASP A 34 -1.29 19.75 8.24
C ASP A 34 -1.08 18.43 8.99
N TYR A 35 0.17 17.98 9.14
CA TYR A 35 0.47 16.72 9.83
C TYR A 35 -0.03 16.71 11.29
N LYS A 36 -0.04 17.88 11.95
CA LYS A 36 -0.52 18.03 13.34
C LYS A 36 -2.02 17.73 13.48
N GLU A 37 -2.76 17.76 12.37
CA GLU A 37 -4.18 17.44 12.38
C GLU A 37 -4.46 15.94 12.50
N PHE A 38 -3.49 15.06 12.24
CA PHE A 38 -3.63 13.61 12.38
C PHE A 38 -3.27 13.16 13.80
N THR A 39 -4.20 13.34 14.73
CA THR A 39 -3.94 13.14 16.16
C THR A 39 -3.86 11.67 16.61
N ASP A 40 -4.26 10.73 15.75
CA ASP A 40 -4.10 9.29 15.95
C ASP A 40 -2.83 8.72 15.25
N ALA A 41 -2.21 9.49 14.35
CA ALA A 41 -0.89 9.14 13.83
C ALA A 41 0.15 9.44 14.91
N GLN A 42 0.83 8.41 15.44
CA GLN A 42 1.93 8.62 16.39
C GLN A 42 3.21 9.12 15.71
N TRP A 43 3.30 9.01 14.37
CA TRP A 43 4.50 9.31 13.59
C TRP A 43 5.75 8.55 14.07
N LEU A 44 5.50 7.37 14.66
CA LEU A 44 6.45 6.41 15.17
C LEU A 44 6.06 5.00 14.68
N PRO A 45 7.02 4.06 14.59
CA PRO A 45 6.71 2.67 14.28
C PRO A 45 5.82 2.02 15.35
N GLU A 46 4.94 1.14 14.92
CA GLU A 46 4.02 0.42 15.81
C GLU A 46 4.74 -0.81 16.38
N THR A 47 4.95 -0.83 17.70
CA THR A 47 5.59 -1.94 18.43
C THR A 47 4.59 -2.93 19.00
N ALA A 48 3.31 -2.57 19.05
CA ALA A 48 2.22 -3.41 19.50
C ALA A 48 0.94 -3.13 18.70
N VAL A 49 0.02 -4.09 18.68
CA VAL A 49 -1.31 -3.89 18.12
C VAL A 49 -2.12 -3.04 19.09
N ARG A 50 -2.51 -1.84 18.67
CA ARG A 50 -3.37 -0.94 19.45
C ARG A 50 -4.67 -0.65 18.71
N ALA A 51 -5.71 -0.33 19.48
CA ALA A 51 -6.94 0.23 18.95
C ALA A 51 -6.67 1.57 18.24
N PRO A 52 -7.41 1.90 17.17
CA PRO A 52 -7.47 3.25 16.66
C PRO A 52 -7.86 4.21 17.80
N LYS A 53 -7.20 5.37 17.87
CA LYS A 53 -7.42 6.32 18.97
C LYS A 53 -8.89 6.69 19.11
N ASP A 54 -9.32 6.80 20.36
CA ASP A 54 -10.67 7.16 20.79
C ASP A 54 -11.80 6.25 20.26
N ALA A 55 -11.46 5.12 19.63
CA ALA A 55 -12.41 4.10 19.20
C ALA A 55 -12.62 3.07 20.31
N LYS A 56 -13.85 2.62 20.47
CA LYS A 56 -14.21 1.60 21.47
C LYS A 56 -14.29 0.25 20.80
N GLU A 57 -13.69 -0.77 21.38
CA GLU A 57 -13.83 -2.13 20.85
C GLU A 57 -15.29 -2.58 20.93
N ALA A 58 -15.80 -3.09 19.81
CA ALA A 58 -17.15 -3.61 19.69
C ALA A 58 -17.12 -5.13 19.78
N ALA A 59 -18.11 -5.72 20.44
CA ALA A 59 -18.27 -7.17 20.55
C ALA A 59 -18.83 -7.76 19.24
N VAL A 60 -18.00 -7.77 18.20
CA VAL A 60 -18.30 -8.35 16.89
C VAL A 60 -17.24 -9.39 16.56
N THR A 61 -17.68 -10.63 16.33
CA THR A 61 -16.79 -11.73 15.97
C THR A 61 -16.30 -11.62 14.52
N THR A 62 -15.21 -12.34 14.19
CA THR A 62 -14.75 -12.45 12.80
C THR A 62 -15.84 -13.00 11.88
N GLU A 63 -16.62 -13.97 12.36
CA GLU A 63 -17.72 -14.56 11.60
C GLU A 63 -18.83 -13.55 11.30
N GLU A 64 -19.30 -12.82 12.31
CA GLU A 64 -20.32 -11.78 12.13
C GLU A 64 -19.84 -10.68 11.19
N ALA A 65 -18.60 -10.20 11.36
CA ALA A 65 -18.04 -9.16 10.50
C ALA A 65 -18.01 -9.60 9.02
N LEU A 66 -17.50 -10.81 8.74
CA LEU A 66 -17.40 -11.31 7.36
C LEU A 66 -18.79 -11.65 6.76
N LYS A 67 -19.73 -12.15 7.55
CA LYS A 67 -21.11 -12.39 7.11
C LYS A 67 -21.84 -11.10 6.75
N ASN A 68 -21.64 -10.03 7.53
CA ASN A 68 -22.24 -8.72 7.25
C ASN A 68 -21.62 -8.05 6.01
N GLY A 69 -20.37 -8.39 5.70
CA GLY A 69 -19.61 -7.82 4.61
C GLY A 69 -18.64 -6.75 5.09
N ILE A 70 -17.47 -6.73 4.47
CA ILE A 70 -16.37 -5.84 4.85
C ILE A 70 -15.79 -5.16 3.62
N HIS A 71 -15.62 -3.85 3.71
CA HIS A 71 -15.03 -3.01 2.67
C HIS A 71 -13.58 -2.67 2.99
N VAL A 72 -12.76 -2.52 1.95
CA VAL A 72 -11.42 -1.95 2.03
C VAL A 72 -11.22 -0.95 0.91
N PHE A 73 -10.53 0.15 1.21
CA PHE A 73 -10.30 1.23 0.25
C PHE A 73 -8.83 1.33 -0.18
N TYR A 74 -8.62 1.49 -1.48
CA TYR A 74 -7.33 1.78 -2.11
C TYR A 74 -7.48 3.08 -2.91
N GLY A 75 -7.15 4.20 -2.27
CA GLY A 75 -7.53 5.50 -2.81
C GLY A 75 -9.06 5.61 -2.85
N PRO A 76 -9.68 6.01 -3.98
CA PRO A 76 -11.13 6.12 -4.10
C PRO A 76 -11.82 4.78 -4.42
N HIS A 77 -11.05 3.71 -4.61
CA HIS A 77 -11.56 2.41 -5.06
C HIS A 77 -11.92 1.52 -3.87
N ASP A 78 -13.10 0.91 -3.96
CA ASP A 78 -13.66 0.03 -2.95
C ASP A 78 -13.58 -1.43 -3.43
N THR A 79 -13.24 -2.32 -2.51
CA THR A 79 -13.44 -3.76 -2.63
C THR A 79 -14.23 -4.25 -1.44
N ARG A 80 -15.43 -4.78 -1.72
CA ARG A 80 -16.30 -5.41 -0.73
C ARG A 80 -16.10 -6.92 -0.74
N PHE A 81 -15.72 -7.46 0.41
CA PHE A 81 -15.66 -8.88 0.69
C PHE A 81 -16.94 -9.30 1.42
N ALA A 82 -17.67 -10.26 0.85
CA ALA A 82 -18.88 -10.79 1.45
C ALA A 82 -18.94 -12.31 1.34
N LEU A 83 -19.73 -12.92 2.22
CA LEU A 83 -19.99 -14.35 2.22
C LEU A 83 -21.35 -14.65 1.60
N ASN A 84 -21.37 -15.61 0.69
CA ASN A 84 -22.59 -16.15 0.09
C ASN A 84 -22.73 -17.63 0.47
N ALA A 85 -23.91 -18.01 0.96
CA ALA A 85 -24.22 -19.40 1.23
C ALA A 85 -24.52 -20.12 -0.09
N GLU A 86 -23.82 -21.23 -0.37
CA GLU A 86 -24.09 -22.10 -1.50
C GLU A 86 -24.13 -23.55 -1.01
N GLY A 87 -25.35 -24.04 -0.73
CA GLY A 87 -25.56 -25.31 -0.04
C GLY A 87 -24.94 -25.31 1.36
N ASN A 88 -24.10 -26.30 1.66
CA ASN A 88 -23.39 -26.41 2.95
C ASN A 88 -22.05 -25.68 2.99
N ARG A 89 -21.73 -24.86 1.96
CA ARG A 89 -20.47 -24.11 1.88
C ARG A 89 -20.72 -22.61 1.95
N LEU A 90 -19.79 -21.89 2.56
CA LEU A 90 -19.70 -20.44 2.47
C LEU A 90 -18.67 -20.09 1.40
N ARG A 91 -19.13 -19.44 0.33
CA ARG A 91 -18.27 -18.89 -0.72
C ARG A 91 -17.99 -17.43 -0.45
N VAL A 92 -16.82 -17.00 -0.90
CA VAL A 92 -16.44 -15.59 -0.88
C VAL A 92 -16.87 -14.93 -2.18
N THR A 93 -17.33 -13.69 -2.10
CA THR A 93 -17.50 -12.81 -3.25
C THR A 93 -16.80 -11.49 -2.99
N GLU A 94 -15.98 -11.07 -3.95
CA GLU A 94 -15.35 -9.75 -3.96
C GLU A 94 -15.96 -8.90 -5.08
N SER A 95 -16.68 -7.83 -4.74
CA SER A 95 -17.13 -6.84 -5.72
C SER A 95 -16.16 -5.66 -5.72
N GLN A 96 -15.56 -5.36 -6.87
CA GLN A 96 -14.46 -4.41 -6.99
C GLN A 96 -14.81 -3.29 -7.97
N THR A 97 -14.50 -2.04 -7.63
CA THR A 97 -14.98 -0.89 -8.41
C THR A 97 -14.02 -0.39 -9.50
N ALA A 98 -12.70 -0.67 -9.46
CA ALA A 98 -11.83 -0.37 -10.63
C ALA A 98 -10.39 -0.97 -10.65
N ASP A 99 -9.75 -1.37 -9.55
CA ASP A 99 -8.29 -1.65 -9.58
C ASP A 99 -7.85 -3.10 -9.31
N LYS A 100 -8.80 -4.04 -9.22
CA LYS A 100 -8.53 -5.47 -8.96
C LYS A 100 -7.78 -5.76 -7.63
N GLU A 101 -7.65 -4.78 -6.72
CA GLU A 101 -6.92 -4.96 -5.46
C GLU A 101 -7.79 -5.76 -4.47
N PRO A 102 -7.33 -6.93 -4.01
CA PRO A 102 -8.14 -7.84 -3.20
C PRO A 102 -8.41 -7.29 -1.79
N PHE A 103 -9.41 -7.90 -1.12
CA PHE A 103 -9.73 -7.63 0.29
C PHE A 103 -8.51 -7.73 1.23
N LEU A 104 -7.56 -8.60 0.87
CA LEU A 104 -6.30 -8.82 1.58
C LEU A 104 -5.15 -8.44 0.67
N SER A 105 -4.53 -7.28 0.92
CA SER A 105 -3.28 -6.88 0.30
C SER A 105 -2.12 -7.22 1.23
N TRP A 106 -1.01 -7.70 0.68
CA TRP A 106 0.20 -8.08 1.45
C TRP A 106 1.03 -6.86 1.93
N GLY A 107 0.35 -5.73 2.17
CA GLY A 107 0.90 -4.43 2.54
C GLY A 107 1.24 -3.55 1.33
N ALA A 108 0.93 -2.25 1.43
CA ALA A 108 1.31 -1.19 0.47
C ALA A 108 0.94 -1.42 -1.02
N GLY A 109 -0.03 -2.30 -1.31
CA GLY A 109 -0.36 -2.66 -2.69
C GLY A 109 0.54 -3.76 -3.24
N ALA A 110 1.16 -4.61 -2.41
CA ALA A 110 1.98 -5.74 -2.85
C ALA A 110 1.31 -6.52 -3.97
N HIS A 111 1.94 -6.48 -5.14
CA HIS A 111 1.25 -6.73 -6.39
C HIS A 111 1.35 -8.16 -6.90
N THR A 112 2.27 -8.96 -6.36
CA THR A 112 2.59 -10.25 -6.94
C THR A 112 3.20 -11.20 -5.92
N LEU A 113 2.51 -12.30 -5.65
CA LEU A 113 3.06 -13.48 -5.00
C LEU A 113 3.85 -14.29 -6.03
N PHE A 114 5.00 -14.84 -5.66
CA PHE A 114 5.82 -15.64 -6.57
C PHE A 114 5.97 -17.08 -6.10
N ARG A 115 5.81 -18.04 -7.04
CA ARG A 115 6.10 -19.47 -6.84
C ARG A 115 6.81 -20.01 -8.07
N ASN A 116 7.82 -20.85 -7.86
CA ASN A 116 8.62 -21.41 -8.95
C ASN A 116 9.13 -20.34 -9.93
N SER A 117 9.54 -19.20 -9.39
CA SER A 117 9.98 -17.99 -10.10
C SER A 117 8.91 -17.32 -10.97
N LYS A 118 7.63 -17.67 -10.84
CA LYS A 118 6.55 -17.10 -11.64
C LYS A 118 5.59 -16.27 -10.79
N PRO A 119 5.05 -15.17 -11.35
CA PRO A 119 3.92 -14.50 -10.72
C PRO A 119 2.76 -15.48 -10.61
N VAL A 120 2.12 -15.49 -9.46
CA VAL A 120 0.95 -16.33 -9.22
C VAL A 120 -0.27 -15.43 -9.24
N ALA A 121 -1.19 -15.71 -10.17
CA ALA A 121 -2.44 -14.98 -10.25
C ALA A 121 -3.30 -15.28 -9.03
N ASN A 122 -3.74 -14.25 -8.32
CA ASN A 122 -4.79 -14.39 -7.33
C ASN A 122 -6.14 -14.45 -8.06
N THR A 123 -6.75 -15.63 -8.14
CA THR A 123 -8.06 -15.80 -8.79
C THR A 123 -9.22 -15.60 -7.81
N GLY A 124 -8.97 -15.03 -6.63
CA GLY A 124 -9.95 -14.79 -5.59
C GLY A 124 -10.09 -15.96 -4.62
N ALA A 125 -10.70 -15.65 -3.47
CA ALA A 125 -11.05 -16.64 -2.47
C ALA A 125 -12.22 -17.50 -2.94
N GLU A 126 -12.21 -18.79 -2.59
CA GLU A 126 -13.21 -19.74 -3.05
C GLU A 126 -14.10 -20.23 -1.91
N GLU A 127 -13.49 -20.66 -0.81
CA GLU A 127 -14.18 -21.25 0.33
C GLU A 127 -13.68 -20.62 1.62
N ILE A 128 -14.58 -20.44 2.57
CA ILE A 128 -14.25 -20.03 3.92
C ILE A 128 -14.80 -21.06 4.92
N ARG A 129 -14.05 -21.29 6.00
CA ARG A 129 -14.53 -22.00 7.18
C ARG A 129 -14.11 -21.27 8.44
N PHE A 130 -14.93 -21.30 9.47
CA PHE A 130 -14.56 -20.77 10.77
C PHE A 130 -13.86 -21.86 11.58
N LEU A 131 -12.78 -21.48 12.25
CA LEU A 131 -12.02 -22.32 13.16
C LEU A 131 -12.62 -22.19 14.57
N GLU A 132 -12.38 -23.20 15.42
CA GLU A 132 -12.85 -23.20 16.81
C GLU A 132 -12.32 -22.01 17.63
N ASP A 133 -11.16 -21.48 17.25
CA ASP A 133 -10.54 -20.31 17.87
C ASP A 133 -11.09 -18.95 17.37
N GLY A 134 -12.17 -18.97 16.56
CA GLY A 134 -12.84 -17.78 16.05
C GLY A 134 -12.17 -17.13 14.83
N ARG A 135 -11.08 -17.70 14.30
CA ARG A 135 -10.49 -17.25 13.04
C ARG A 135 -11.26 -17.78 11.85
N ALA A 136 -11.23 -17.06 10.74
CA ALA A 136 -11.73 -17.53 9.46
C ALA A 136 -10.57 -18.07 8.61
N LEU A 137 -10.63 -19.34 8.21
CA LEU A 137 -9.70 -19.94 7.26
C LEU A 137 -10.28 -19.83 5.84
N ILE A 138 -9.61 -19.05 5.02
CA ILE A 138 -9.95 -18.80 3.62
C ILE A 138 -9.05 -19.66 2.74
N ARG A 139 -9.67 -20.44 1.84
CA ARG A 139 -8.97 -21.14 0.76
C ARG A 139 -9.05 -20.32 -0.52
N PHE A 140 -7.89 -19.99 -1.07
CA PHE A 140 -7.78 -19.43 -2.41
C PHE A 140 -7.54 -20.56 -3.42
N LYS A 141 -8.24 -20.54 -4.57
CA LYS A 141 -8.04 -21.53 -5.65
C LYS A 141 -7.19 -20.94 -6.78
N GLY A 142 -6.96 -21.74 -7.83
CA GLY A 142 -6.10 -21.38 -8.96
C GLY A 142 -4.64 -21.78 -8.76
N ASP A 143 -3.74 -21.19 -9.54
CA ASP A 143 -2.28 -21.42 -9.43
C ASP A 143 -1.73 -21.00 -8.05
N ALA A 144 -2.50 -20.18 -7.32
CA ALA A 144 -2.26 -19.72 -5.95
C ALA A 144 -3.04 -20.54 -4.91
N ASN A 145 -3.05 -21.88 -4.97
CA ASN A 145 -3.66 -22.63 -3.88
C ASN A 145 -2.88 -22.37 -2.56
N TYR A 146 -3.52 -21.68 -1.61
CA TYR A 146 -3.02 -21.46 -0.25
C TYR A 146 -4.18 -21.25 0.72
N PHE A 147 -3.85 -21.39 2.00
CA PHE A 147 -4.73 -21.10 3.11
C PHE A 147 -4.26 -19.83 3.81
N LEU A 148 -5.23 -18.97 4.12
CA LEU A 148 -5.05 -17.77 4.91
C LEU A 148 -6.02 -17.80 6.08
N ALA A 149 -5.50 -17.79 7.30
CA ALA A 149 -6.33 -17.55 8.47
C ALA A 149 -6.42 -16.05 8.73
N VAL A 150 -7.61 -15.56 9.09
CA VAL A 150 -7.88 -14.14 9.35
C VAL A 150 -8.65 -14.01 10.66
N ALA A 151 -8.27 -13.00 11.46
CA ALA A 151 -9.04 -12.50 12.59
C ALA A 151 -9.28 -11.01 12.39
N VAL A 152 -10.47 -10.53 12.75
CA VAL A 152 -10.74 -9.09 12.79
C VAL A 152 -11.16 -8.67 14.18
N ARG A 153 -10.75 -7.46 14.57
CA ARG A 153 -11.23 -6.77 15.77
C ARG A 153 -11.99 -5.55 15.34
N ALA A 154 -13.24 -5.43 15.81
CA ALA A 154 -14.13 -4.35 15.46
C ALA A 154 -14.01 -3.19 16.45
N TYR A 155 -14.05 -1.97 15.94
CA TYR A 155 -14.07 -0.77 16.76
C TYR A 155 -15.17 0.17 16.27
N ASP A 156 -15.96 0.67 17.21
CA ASP A 156 -16.95 1.72 16.99
C ASP A 156 -16.24 3.07 16.78
N VAL A 157 -16.53 3.67 15.62
CA VAL A 157 -16.00 4.97 15.19
C VAL A 157 -17.11 6.00 14.95
N SER A 158 -18.34 5.75 15.40
CA SER A 158 -19.44 6.68 15.22
C SER A 158 -19.15 8.05 15.84
N GLY A 159 -19.46 9.10 15.08
CA GLY A 159 -19.15 10.49 15.40
C GLY A 159 -17.67 10.86 15.29
N LYS A 160 -16.78 9.93 14.93
CA LYS A 160 -15.34 10.21 14.81
C LYS A 160 -14.99 10.75 13.42
N PRO A 161 -13.92 11.56 13.28
CA PRO A 161 -13.56 12.15 11.99
C PRO A 161 -13.04 11.11 11.00
N VAL A 162 -13.64 11.02 9.81
CA VAL A 162 -13.33 9.99 8.79
C VAL A 162 -11.85 9.94 8.45
N ARG A 163 -11.22 11.10 8.25
CA ARG A 163 -9.81 11.22 7.84
C ARG A 163 -8.81 10.58 8.82
N GLN A 164 -9.16 10.45 10.11
CA GLN A 164 -8.28 9.80 11.10
C GLN A 164 -8.23 8.28 10.93
N TYR A 165 -9.22 7.69 10.26
CA TYR A 165 -9.34 6.23 10.10
C TYR A 165 -9.05 5.79 8.66
N MET A 166 -8.65 6.71 7.78
CA MET A 166 -8.17 6.39 6.43
C MET A 166 -6.67 6.08 6.48
N ARG A 167 -6.33 4.83 6.83
CA ARG A 167 -4.96 4.35 7.08
C ARG A 167 -4.41 3.44 5.99
N ASP A 168 -3.11 3.52 5.74
CA ASP A 168 -2.39 2.52 4.96
C ASP A 168 -1.91 1.34 5.82
N GLY A 169 -1.28 0.34 5.20
CA GLY A 169 -0.78 -0.85 5.89
C GLY A 169 0.34 -0.59 6.91
N ASN A 170 0.91 0.62 6.94
CA ASN A 170 1.90 1.07 7.91
C ASN A 170 1.29 2.04 8.95
N ASN A 171 -0.03 2.12 9.05
CA ASN A 171 -0.75 3.01 9.96
C ASN A 171 -0.54 4.52 9.71
N LEU A 172 -0.12 4.89 8.49
CA LEU A 172 -0.02 6.29 8.09
C LEU A 172 -1.30 6.75 7.38
N PRO A 173 -1.62 8.05 7.40
CA PRO A 173 -2.74 8.57 6.62
C PRO A 173 -2.57 8.26 5.13
N THR A 174 -3.60 7.74 4.48
CA THR A 174 -3.58 7.50 3.03
C THR A 174 -3.47 8.83 2.26
N ALA A 175 -3.09 8.78 0.98
CA ALA A 175 -2.96 9.98 0.16
C ALA A 175 -4.24 10.84 0.12
N LEU A 176 -5.43 10.23 0.17
CA LEU A 176 -6.70 10.97 0.19
C LEU A 176 -7.05 11.53 1.58
N ALA A 177 -6.61 10.88 2.66
CA ALA A 177 -6.86 11.36 4.02
C ALA A 177 -6.38 12.80 4.25
N TRP A 178 -5.28 13.18 3.59
CA TRP A 178 -4.72 14.54 3.60
C TRP A 178 -5.62 15.61 2.98
N TYR A 179 -6.61 15.22 2.16
CA TYR A 179 -7.52 16.14 1.46
C TYR A 179 -8.97 15.95 1.88
N THR A 180 -9.23 15.05 2.83
CA THR A 180 -10.56 14.82 3.39
C THR A 180 -10.94 15.94 4.35
N ASP A 181 -12.18 16.42 4.23
CA ASP A 181 -12.75 17.44 5.11
C ASP A 181 -12.64 17.03 6.58
N LYS A 182 -12.13 17.95 7.42
CA LYS A 182 -12.01 17.76 8.88
C LYS A 182 -13.35 17.56 9.57
N ASN A 183 -14.44 18.04 8.98
CA ASN A 183 -15.79 17.93 9.51
C ASN A 183 -16.53 16.67 9.03
N ALA A 184 -15.95 15.89 8.12
CA ALA A 184 -16.52 14.62 7.72
C ALA A 184 -16.40 13.63 8.89
N VAL A 185 -17.56 13.20 9.42
CA VAL A 185 -17.65 12.25 10.54
C VAL A 185 -18.37 10.98 10.12
N PHE A 186 -18.03 9.89 10.79
CA PHE A 186 -18.74 8.63 10.65
C PHE A 186 -20.16 8.71 11.26
N PRO A 187 -21.20 8.23 10.57
CA PRO A 187 -22.54 8.13 11.12
C PRO A 187 -22.65 7.06 12.22
N GLU A 188 -23.77 7.04 12.93
CA GLU A 188 -24.10 6.00 13.93
C GLU A 188 -24.07 4.59 13.31
N GLY A 189 -23.56 3.60 14.05
CA GLY A 189 -23.39 2.22 13.58
C GLY A 189 -22.17 2.01 12.67
N SER A 190 -21.22 2.94 12.65
CA SER A 190 -19.99 2.83 11.85
C SER A 190 -18.95 2.00 12.59
N LEU A 191 -18.51 0.90 11.97
CA LEU A 191 -17.47 0.03 12.50
C LEU A 191 -16.25 0.04 11.58
N VAL A 192 -15.07 0.09 12.17
CA VAL A 192 -13.81 -0.25 11.50
C VAL A 192 -13.26 -1.56 12.03
N TYR A 193 -12.56 -2.28 11.17
CA TYR A 193 -11.96 -3.57 11.47
C TYR A 193 -10.45 -3.51 11.30
N GLN A 194 -9.73 -3.83 12.38
CA GLN A 194 -8.29 -4.10 12.32
C GLN A 194 -8.08 -5.59 12.08
N THR A 195 -7.20 -5.94 11.15
CA THR A 195 -7.06 -7.32 10.69
C THR A 195 -5.71 -7.89 11.09
N THR A 196 -5.72 -9.11 11.63
CA THR A 196 -4.53 -9.95 11.78
C THR A 196 -4.70 -11.19 10.92
N TRP A 197 -3.67 -11.58 10.20
CA TRP A 197 -3.72 -12.76 9.33
C TRP A 197 -2.48 -13.64 9.47
N TRP A 198 -2.65 -14.91 9.10
CA TRP A 198 -1.61 -15.95 9.13
C TRP A 198 -1.64 -16.74 7.83
N LEU A 199 -0.47 -17.04 7.30
CA LEU A 199 -0.31 -17.95 6.17
C LEU A 199 -0.03 -19.37 6.63
N GLY A 200 -0.53 -20.36 5.89
CA GLY A 200 -0.17 -21.76 6.14
C GLY A 200 1.29 -22.09 5.80
N ASP A 201 1.85 -21.42 4.79
CA ASP A 201 3.18 -21.67 4.25
C ASP A 201 4.03 -20.39 4.26
N ASP A 202 5.37 -20.54 4.23
CA ASP A 202 6.26 -19.43 3.91
C ASP A 202 5.98 -18.97 2.47
N GLU A 203 5.75 -17.68 2.27
CA GLU A 203 5.48 -17.10 0.95
C GLU A 203 6.39 -15.89 0.70
N ILE A 204 6.59 -15.57 -0.59
CA ILE A 204 7.29 -14.34 -0.98
C ILE A 204 6.37 -13.44 -1.80
N VAL A 205 6.40 -12.16 -1.47
CA VAL A 205 5.58 -11.13 -2.13
C VAL A 205 6.44 -9.94 -2.50
N MET A 206 6.23 -9.41 -3.70
CA MET A 206 6.89 -8.17 -4.12
C MET A 206 6.08 -6.97 -3.63
N PRO A 207 6.65 -6.09 -2.79
CA PRO A 207 5.91 -5.01 -2.16
C PRO A 207 5.50 -3.87 -3.11
N ALA A 208 6.16 -3.71 -4.27
CA ALA A 208 5.85 -2.65 -5.24
C ALA A 208 6.05 -3.10 -6.70
N LYS A 209 5.18 -2.65 -7.63
CA LYS A 209 5.02 -3.17 -9.01
C LYS A 209 6.26 -2.94 -9.87
N ALA A 210 7.04 -1.91 -9.56
CA ALA A 210 8.17 -1.43 -10.36
C ALA A 210 9.52 -1.54 -9.63
N ALA A 211 9.60 -2.22 -8.49
CA ALA A 211 10.87 -2.36 -7.78
C ALA A 211 11.74 -3.41 -8.48
N PHE A 212 12.80 -2.98 -9.17
CA PHE A 212 13.75 -3.86 -9.83
C PHE A 212 15.19 -3.45 -9.53
N THR A 213 16.07 -4.44 -9.44
CA THR A 213 17.46 -4.29 -9.01
C THR A 213 18.46 -4.15 -10.16
N GLY A 214 18.05 -4.33 -11.42
CA GLY A 214 18.98 -4.42 -12.55
C GLY A 214 19.68 -5.78 -12.69
N ALA A 215 19.66 -6.64 -11.66
CA ALA A 215 20.40 -7.89 -11.65
C ALA A 215 19.58 -9.07 -12.23
N SER A 216 20.27 -9.98 -12.91
CA SER A 216 19.68 -11.20 -13.48
C SER A 216 19.82 -12.45 -12.59
N SER A 217 20.67 -12.38 -11.55
CA SER A 217 20.83 -13.42 -10.52
C SER A 217 21.25 -12.81 -9.19
N LEU A 218 21.09 -13.56 -8.09
CA LEU A 218 21.51 -13.11 -6.76
C LEU A 218 23.02 -12.83 -6.68
N GLU A 219 23.85 -13.60 -7.41
CA GLU A 219 25.28 -13.31 -7.51
C GLU A 219 25.53 -11.98 -8.20
N ARG A 220 24.83 -11.72 -9.32
CA ARG A 220 24.96 -10.47 -10.04
C ARG A 220 24.56 -9.29 -9.15
N LEU A 221 23.51 -9.45 -8.34
CA LEU A 221 23.08 -8.47 -7.34
C LEU A 221 24.24 -8.06 -6.43
N THR A 222 24.98 -9.03 -5.86
CA THR A 222 26.12 -8.72 -4.97
C THR A 222 27.26 -7.98 -5.65
N THR A 223 27.44 -8.16 -6.97
CA THR A 223 28.45 -7.42 -7.74
C THR A 223 27.94 -6.08 -8.27
N THR A 224 26.63 -5.91 -8.38
CA THR A 224 26.00 -4.66 -8.81
C THR A 224 25.97 -3.66 -7.67
N PHE A 225 25.58 -4.09 -6.47
CA PHE A 225 25.44 -3.23 -5.31
C PHE A 225 26.60 -3.40 -4.34
N THR A 226 27.62 -2.57 -4.54
CA THR A 226 28.87 -2.53 -3.77
C THR A 226 29.08 -1.11 -3.23
N ARG A 227 30.18 -0.82 -2.54
CA ARG A 227 30.40 0.48 -1.88
C ARG A 227 30.12 1.74 -2.72
N GLY A 228 30.29 1.68 -4.05
CA GLY A 228 30.02 2.80 -4.97
C GLY A 228 28.60 2.86 -5.53
N ASN A 229 27.76 1.85 -5.30
CA ASN A 229 26.41 1.74 -5.84
C ASN A 229 25.52 1.00 -4.83
N LEU A 230 24.60 1.71 -4.18
CA LEU A 230 23.75 1.19 -3.11
C LEU A 230 22.33 0.90 -3.59
N PHE A 231 21.68 -0.10 -2.98
CA PHE A 231 20.26 -0.35 -3.19
C PHE A 231 19.46 0.15 -1.98
N CYS A 232 18.54 1.09 -2.17
CA CYS A 232 17.76 1.63 -1.07
C CYS A 232 16.69 0.66 -0.62
N LEU A 233 16.70 0.32 0.65
CA LEU A 233 15.66 -0.48 1.27
C LEU A 233 14.39 0.38 1.45
N PRO A 234 13.20 -0.25 1.35
CA PRO A 234 11.99 0.41 1.81
C PRO A 234 12.11 0.69 3.32
N TYR A 235 11.45 1.72 3.80
CA TYR A 235 11.35 2.02 5.24
C TYR A 235 9.92 2.46 5.58
N VAL A 236 9.54 2.28 6.85
CA VAL A 236 8.30 2.85 7.40
C VAL A 236 8.57 4.34 7.63
N ASN A 237 7.80 5.22 6.99
CA ASN A 237 8.03 6.66 7.14
C ASN A 237 7.60 7.14 8.54
N HIS A 238 8.56 7.64 9.33
CA HIS A 238 8.34 8.19 10.66
C HIS A 238 9.37 9.28 10.99
N GLN A 239 9.18 10.04 12.07
CA GLN A 239 10.03 11.21 12.37
C GLN A 239 11.52 10.82 12.47
N GLY A 240 11.83 9.77 13.22
CA GLY A 240 13.18 9.24 13.39
C GLY A 240 13.64 8.19 12.37
N ALA A 241 12.99 8.07 11.20
CA ALA A 241 13.35 7.03 10.23
C ALA A 241 14.77 7.23 9.67
N ASN A 242 15.54 6.17 9.58
CA ASN A 242 16.86 6.16 8.94
C ASN A 242 16.76 5.38 7.62
N PRO A 243 16.62 6.04 6.47
CA PRO A 243 16.64 5.32 5.20
C PRO A 243 18.01 4.68 5.00
N TRP A 244 18.02 3.40 4.66
CA TRP A 244 19.26 2.65 4.43
C TRP A 244 19.44 2.28 2.97
N GLY A 245 20.66 2.47 2.47
CA GLY A 245 21.17 1.81 1.27
C GLY A 245 21.98 0.58 1.64
N VAL A 246 21.72 -0.57 0.99
CA VAL A 246 22.51 -1.79 1.17
C VAL A 246 23.60 -1.95 0.13
N THR A 247 24.73 -2.48 0.57
CA THR A 247 25.82 -2.99 -0.26
C THR A 247 26.18 -4.41 0.18
N PHE A 248 26.78 -5.18 -0.73
CA PHE A 248 27.13 -6.57 -0.49
C PHE A 248 28.61 -6.82 -0.74
N ASP A 249 29.16 -7.79 -0.01
CA ASP A 249 30.45 -8.38 -0.36
C ASP A 249 30.31 -9.17 -1.68
N PRO A 250 31.11 -8.86 -2.71
CA PRO A 250 30.97 -9.49 -4.02
C PRO A 250 31.19 -11.01 -3.97
N VAL A 251 30.22 -11.78 -4.46
CA VAL A 251 30.41 -13.22 -4.68
C VAL A 251 31.25 -13.43 -5.94
N LYS A 252 32.28 -14.27 -5.86
CA LYS A 252 33.15 -14.60 -7.01
C LYS A 252 32.33 -15.11 -8.19
N ARG A 253 32.59 -14.56 -9.37
CA ARG A 253 31.90 -14.91 -10.62
C ARG A 253 31.91 -16.43 -10.86
N GLY A 254 30.75 -16.99 -11.20
CA GLY A 254 30.59 -18.42 -11.48
C GLY A 254 30.38 -19.31 -10.25
N ARG A 255 30.40 -18.76 -9.03
CA ARG A 255 30.03 -19.48 -7.80
C ARG A 255 28.64 -19.08 -7.33
N ARG A 256 27.85 -20.06 -6.88
CA ARG A 256 26.63 -19.80 -6.11
C ARG A 256 26.98 -19.78 -4.64
N ALA A 257 26.76 -18.67 -3.98
CA ALA A 257 26.94 -18.56 -2.54
C ALA A 257 25.63 -18.87 -1.81
N ALA A 258 25.75 -19.60 -0.70
CA ALA A 258 24.63 -19.90 0.19
C ALA A 258 24.43 -18.82 1.26
N GLU A 259 25.48 -18.06 1.56
CA GLU A 259 25.48 -17.01 2.57
C GLU A 259 26.56 -15.96 2.29
N GLY A 260 26.45 -14.82 2.97
CA GLY A 260 27.46 -13.76 2.97
C GLY A 260 27.07 -12.60 3.88
N VAL A 261 27.73 -11.47 3.70
CA VAL A 261 27.54 -10.26 4.51
C VAL A 261 27.03 -9.11 3.64
N PHE A 262 26.21 -8.25 4.24
CA PHE A 262 25.81 -6.97 3.67
C PHE A 262 26.10 -5.86 4.68
N GLN A 263 26.30 -4.65 4.17
CA GLN A 263 26.44 -3.43 4.96
C GLN A 263 25.31 -2.47 4.62
N VAL A 264 24.91 -1.66 5.59
CA VAL A 264 23.98 -0.54 5.38
C VAL A 264 24.71 0.79 5.47
N HIS A 265 24.26 1.74 4.66
CA HIS A 265 24.78 3.10 4.58
C HIS A 265 23.61 4.08 4.67
N PRO A 266 23.70 5.17 5.46
CA PRO A 266 22.64 6.16 5.49
C PRO A 266 22.34 6.67 4.08
N ALA A 267 21.06 6.75 3.76
CA ALA A 267 20.56 7.23 2.48
C ALA A 267 19.66 8.46 2.69
N LYS A 268 19.69 9.37 1.73
CA LYS A 268 18.84 10.56 1.77
C LYS A 268 17.37 10.18 1.65
N ARG A 269 16.50 10.93 2.31
CA ARG A 269 15.02 10.86 2.14
C ARG A 269 14.61 11.48 0.81
N SER A 270 15.01 10.89 -0.31
CA SER A 270 14.73 11.38 -1.65
C SER A 270 14.12 10.30 -2.54
N VAL A 271 13.55 10.70 -3.68
CA VAL A 271 13.06 9.76 -4.69
C VAL A 271 14.22 8.96 -5.32
N PHE A 272 15.42 9.53 -5.32
CA PHE A 272 16.63 8.88 -5.79
C PHE A 272 17.37 8.20 -4.65
N CYS A 273 17.98 7.07 -4.98
CA CYS A 273 18.76 6.31 -4.03
C CYS A 273 20.17 6.92 -3.94
N GLU A 274 20.35 7.80 -2.97
CA GLU A 274 21.59 8.54 -2.77
C GLU A 274 22.12 8.36 -1.35
N ARG A 275 23.43 8.21 -1.22
CA ARG A 275 24.10 8.17 0.08
C ARG A 275 23.99 9.51 0.79
N ASP A 276 23.83 9.46 2.11
CA ASP A 276 23.95 10.60 2.99
C ASP A 276 25.35 10.61 3.64
N ASP A 277 26.31 11.23 2.96
CA ASP A 277 27.71 11.30 3.40
C ASP A 277 27.88 12.09 4.71
N ALA A 278 26.92 12.96 5.07
CA ALA A 278 26.95 13.69 6.33
C ALA A 278 26.56 12.77 7.48
N ALA A 279 25.47 12.01 7.31
CA ALA A 279 25.02 11.02 8.30
C ALA A 279 26.01 9.85 8.46
N GLU A 280 26.68 9.42 7.38
CA GLU A 280 27.68 8.34 7.45
C GLU A 280 28.86 8.66 8.38
N ARG A 281 29.19 9.94 8.59
CA ARG A 281 30.29 10.33 9.50
C ARG A 281 29.95 10.11 10.97
N THR A 282 28.67 10.04 11.30
CA THR A 282 28.18 9.95 12.68
C THR A 282 27.55 8.62 13.00
N VAL A 283 27.15 7.85 11.99
CA VAL A 283 26.52 6.54 12.18
C VAL A 283 27.52 5.44 11.84
N PRO A 284 27.81 4.50 12.77
CA PRO A 284 28.70 3.38 12.50
C PRO A 284 28.25 2.56 11.29
N ALA A 285 29.20 1.91 10.62
CA ALA A 285 28.88 0.93 9.59
C ALA A 285 28.14 -0.26 10.23
N GLU A 286 26.85 -0.36 9.96
CA GLU A 286 26.01 -1.47 10.38
C GLU A 286 25.77 -2.43 9.21
N GLY A 287 25.04 -3.51 9.45
CA GLY A 287 24.73 -4.47 8.42
C GLY A 287 24.19 -5.76 9.00
N GLY A 288 24.54 -6.86 8.34
CA GLY A 288 24.14 -8.17 8.79
C GLY A 288 24.59 -9.26 7.84
N LYS A 289 23.96 -10.43 7.99
CA LYS A 289 24.22 -11.58 7.13
C LYS A 289 23.08 -11.72 6.14
N TRP A 290 23.36 -12.32 4.99
CA TRP A 290 22.31 -12.81 4.11
C TRP A 290 22.48 -14.30 3.89
N LYS A 291 21.36 -14.99 3.65
CA LYS A 291 21.36 -16.41 3.29
C LYS A 291 20.44 -16.66 2.10
N VAL A 292 20.82 -17.60 1.26
CA VAL A 292 20.01 -18.03 0.12
C VAL A 292 19.24 -19.28 0.51
N ARG A 293 17.92 -19.23 0.40
CA ARG A 293 17.01 -20.36 0.60
C ARG A 293 16.05 -20.52 -0.55
N THR A 294 15.44 -21.70 -0.64
CA THR A 294 14.35 -21.97 -1.57
C THR A 294 13.01 -21.83 -0.83
N ILE A 295 12.16 -20.91 -1.28
CA ILE A 295 10.82 -20.69 -0.72
C ILE A 295 9.81 -20.86 -1.85
N ARG A 296 8.94 -21.87 -1.74
CA ARG A 296 7.93 -22.21 -2.76
C ARG A 296 8.51 -22.32 -4.18
N GLY A 297 9.71 -22.90 -4.28
CA GLY A 297 10.45 -23.07 -5.54
C GLY A 297 11.16 -21.83 -6.08
N ASN A 298 11.12 -20.70 -5.38
CA ASN A 298 11.90 -19.51 -5.72
C ASN A 298 13.23 -19.53 -4.99
N ARG A 299 14.30 -19.06 -5.63
CA ARG A 299 15.59 -18.81 -4.98
C ARG A 299 15.57 -17.41 -4.36
N VAL A 300 15.76 -17.32 -3.04
CA VAL A 300 15.55 -16.10 -2.26
C VAL A 300 16.76 -15.83 -1.39
N MET A 301 17.36 -14.65 -1.51
CA MET A 301 18.33 -14.09 -0.58
C MET A 301 17.58 -13.34 0.52
N GLU A 302 17.51 -13.92 1.71
CA GLU A 302 16.97 -13.27 2.91
C GLU A 302 18.06 -12.43 3.58
N LEU A 303 17.74 -11.18 3.90
CA LEU A 303 18.57 -10.33 4.74
C LEU A 303 18.27 -10.62 6.21
N ILE A 304 19.32 -10.79 7.00
CA ILE A 304 19.29 -10.99 8.45
C ILE A 304 20.09 -9.83 9.05
N PRO A 305 19.45 -8.69 9.32
CA PRO A 305 20.11 -7.54 9.93
C PRO A 305 20.58 -7.87 11.35
N ASN A 306 21.65 -7.21 11.78
CA ASN A 306 22.04 -7.19 13.19
C ASN A 306 21.04 -6.34 13.99
N ASP A 307 21.04 -6.49 15.32
CA ASP A 307 20.08 -5.82 16.23
C ASP A 307 20.10 -4.29 16.17
N ALA A 308 21.17 -3.70 15.64
CA ALA A 308 21.30 -2.25 15.47
C ALA A 308 20.42 -1.70 14.32
N VAL A 309 20.11 -2.53 13.31
CA VAL A 309 19.28 -2.13 12.18
C VAL A 309 17.80 -2.35 12.54
N ALA A 310 17.09 -1.27 12.82
CA ALA A 310 15.69 -1.32 13.20
C ALA A 310 14.79 -1.91 12.08
N ALA A 311 13.81 -2.74 12.46
CA ALA A 311 12.85 -3.33 11.51
C ALA A 311 12.10 -2.27 10.69
N ALA A 312 11.76 -1.14 11.31
CA ALA A 312 11.06 -0.03 10.65
C ALA A 312 11.89 0.58 9.52
N ASP A 313 13.21 0.66 9.71
CA ASP A 313 14.14 1.25 8.74
C ASP A 313 14.41 0.34 7.53
N ILE A 314 13.96 -0.92 7.60
CA ILE A 314 13.94 -1.87 6.48
C ILE A 314 12.51 -2.17 5.99
N GLY A 315 11.53 -1.37 6.42
CA GLY A 315 10.19 -1.37 5.86
C GLY A 315 9.25 -2.41 6.46
N ILE A 316 9.55 -2.87 7.68
CA ILE A 316 8.70 -3.78 8.46
C ILE A 316 8.27 -3.05 9.74
N GLN A 317 6.97 -2.99 10.01
CA GLN A 317 6.49 -2.50 11.30
C GLN A 317 7.03 -3.40 12.44
N PRO A 318 7.58 -2.85 13.54
CA PRO A 318 8.18 -3.66 14.61
C PRO A 318 7.25 -4.74 15.19
N VAL A 319 5.95 -4.47 15.28
CA VAL A 319 4.93 -5.48 15.68
C VAL A 319 4.95 -6.74 14.79
N ASN A 320 5.39 -6.62 13.54
CA ASN A 320 5.47 -7.70 12.56
C ASN A 320 6.91 -8.23 12.35
N ALA A 321 7.90 -7.77 13.12
CA ALA A 321 9.32 -8.14 12.95
C ALA A 321 9.59 -9.65 13.12
N GLY A 322 8.80 -10.32 13.97
CA GLY A 322 8.85 -11.78 14.11
C GLY A 322 8.31 -12.53 12.90
N SER A 323 7.36 -11.94 12.18
CA SER A 323 6.50 -12.59 11.18
C SER A 323 6.94 -12.35 9.74
N MET A 324 7.79 -11.35 9.51
CA MET A 324 8.22 -10.92 8.19
C MET A 324 9.74 -10.77 8.14
N ALA A 325 10.32 -10.98 6.95
CA ALA A 325 11.69 -10.60 6.63
C ALA A 325 11.73 -9.89 5.27
N VAL A 326 12.86 -9.24 4.97
CA VAL A 326 13.11 -8.62 3.66
C VAL A 326 14.20 -9.36 2.92
N GLY A 327 14.21 -9.25 1.60
CA GLY A 327 15.19 -9.92 0.78
C GLY A 327 15.05 -9.65 -0.70
N PHE A 328 15.67 -10.52 -1.49
CA PHE A 328 15.67 -10.47 -2.94
C PHE A 328 15.37 -11.85 -3.50
N ALA A 329 14.55 -11.93 -4.56
CA ALA A 329 14.21 -13.20 -5.19
C ALA A 329 14.52 -13.21 -6.68
N GLU A 330 14.98 -14.35 -7.19
CA GLU A 330 15.07 -14.62 -8.62
C GLU A 330 13.70 -15.01 -9.18
N VAL A 331 13.16 -14.14 -10.04
CA VAL A 331 11.88 -14.31 -10.71
C VAL A 331 12.07 -14.25 -12.23
N ALA A 332 11.14 -14.85 -12.97
CA ALA A 332 11.12 -14.74 -14.42
C ALA A 332 10.89 -13.28 -14.82
N ALA A 333 11.72 -12.80 -15.75
CA ALA A 333 11.52 -11.54 -16.44
C ALA A 333 10.47 -11.78 -17.53
N THR A 334 9.19 -11.62 -17.19
CA THR A 334 8.13 -11.49 -18.18
C THR A 334 7.04 -10.62 -17.57
N ASP A 335 6.58 -9.64 -18.33
CA ASP A 335 5.31 -8.97 -18.07
C ASP A 335 4.20 -10.04 -18.13
N PRO A 336 3.26 -10.07 -17.16
CA PRO A 336 2.11 -10.99 -17.20
C PRO A 336 1.36 -11.01 -18.54
N ALA A 337 1.29 -9.88 -19.26
CA ALA A 337 0.63 -9.79 -20.57
C ALA A 337 1.45 -10.46 -21.71
N GLU A 338 2.76 -10.55 -21.53
CA GLU A 338 3.69 -11.12 -22.51
C GLU A 338 3.76 -12.66 -22.40
N PHE A 339 3.58 -13.20 -21.19
CA PHE A 339 3.51 -14.64 -20.92
C PHE A 339 2.32 -15.32 -21.60
N ALA A 340 1.19 -14.62 -21.77
CA ALA A 340 0.01 -15.14 -22.46
C ALA A 340 0.17 -15.22 -24.00
N ARG A 341 1.18 -14.53 -24.57
CA ARG A 341 1.35 -14.37 -26.02
C ARG A 341 2.54 -15.14 -26.63
N GLN A 342 3.40 -15.80 -25.83
CA GLN A 342 4.68 -16.31 -26.33
C GLN A 342 4.78 -17.85 -26.43
N SER A 343 5.44 -18.30 -27.51
CA SER A 343 5.60 -19.71 -27.90
C SER A 343 6.67 -20.45 -27.08
N LYS A 344 6.67 -21.80 -27.15
CA LYS A 344 7.45 -22.76 -26.35
C LYS A 344 8.99 -22.63 -26.45
N THR A 345 9.56 -21.69 -27.20
CA THR A 345 10.99 -21.69 -27.59
C THR A 345 11.79 -20.46 -27.12
N VAL A 346 11.28 -19.62 -26.22
CA VAL A 346 12.04 -18.48 -25.68
C VAL A 346 12.74 -18.84 -24.37
N ARG A 347 14.05 -18.63 -24.31
CA ARG A 347 14.89 -18.82 -23.11
C ARG A 347 14.37 -17.91 -21.98
N ARG A 348 13.98 -18.49 -20.84
CA ARG A 348 13.53 -17.72 -19.67
C ARG A 348 14.65 -16.77 -19.21
N THR A 349 14.44 -15.47 -19.40
CA THR A 349 15.29 -14.44 -18.79
C THR A 349 14.90 -14.32 -17.32
N MET A 350 15.88 -14.32 -16.42
CA MET A 350 15.68 -14.16 -14.98
C MET A 350 16.01 -12.74 -14.56
N ARG A 351 15.35 -12.27 -13.51
CA ARG A 351 15.58 -10.97 -12.87
C ARG A 351 15.49 -11.09 -11.35
N VAL A 352 16.20 -10.23 -10.65
CA VAL A 352 16.14 -10.13 -9.19
C VAL A 352 15.26 -8.96 -8.77
N VAL A 353 14.27 -9.24 -7.93
CA VAL A 353 13.34 -8.24 -7.39
C VAL A 353 13.45 -8.22 -5.86
N PRO A 354 13.27 -7.06 -5.21
CA PRO A 354 13.11 -7.01 -3.77
C PRO A 354 11.78 -7.67 -3.37
N VAL A 355 11.80 -8.41 -2.27
CA VAL A 355 10.64 -9.15 -1.75
C VAL A 355 10.52 -9.00 -0.24
N ARG A 356 9.29 -9.15 0.23
CA ARG A 356 9.00 -9.51 1.62
C ARG A 356 8.84 -11.03 1.69
N ILE A 357 9.40 -11.62 2.73
CA ILE A 357 9.24 -13.03 3.07
C ILE A 357 8.25 -13.10 4.22
N LEU A 358 7.11 -13.72 3.98
CA LEU A 358 6.04 -13.88 4.96
C LEU A 358 6.21 -15.26 5.60
N LYS A 359 6.40 -15.31 6.92
CA LYS A 359 6.64 -16.58 7.61
C LYS A 359 5.32 -17.31 7.87
N SER A 360 5.35 -18.62 7.66
CA SER A 360 4.25 -19.52 7.98
C SER A 360 3.84 -19.43 9.44
N ASN A 361 2.52 -19.44 9.66
CA ASN A 361 1.86 -19.49 10.96
C ASN A 361 2.29 -18.38 11.94
N GLN A 362 2.83 -17.27 11.44
CA GLN A 362 3.14 -16.09 12.25
C GLN A 362 2.08 -15.00 12.05
N PRO A 363 1.65 -14.30 13.11
CA PRO A 363 0.62 -13.26 13.02
C PRO A 363 1.17 -12.04 12.29
N ILE A 364 0.47 -11.57 11.27
CA ILE A 364 0.78 -10.32 10.59
C ILE A 364 -0.39 -9.36 10.76
N THR A 365 -0.11 -8.24 11.41
CA THR A 365 -1.07 -7.15 11.60
C THR A 365 -1.07 -6.26 10.36
N ASP A 366 -2.25 -6.08 9.78
CA ASP A 366 -2.50 -5.10 8.71
C ASP A 366 -3.20 -3.87 9.31
N PHE A 367 -2.50 -2.74 9.30
CA PHE A 367 -3.02 -1.47 9.81
C PHE A 367 -3.96 -0.77 8.85
N ARG A 368 -4.09 -1.25 7.60
CA ARG A 368 -5.14 -0.76 6.72
C ARG A 368 -6.48 -1.17 7.29
N LEU A 369 -7.23 -0.16 7.72
CA LEU A 369 -8.56 -0.38 8.26
C LEU A 369 -9.51 -0.84 7.16
N ARG A 370 -10.40 -1.72 7.59
CA ARG A 370 -11.54 -2.21 6.86
C ARG A 370 -12.81 -1.64 7.48
N TYR A 371 -13.91 -1.63 6.76
CA TYR A 371 -15.12 -0.89 7.15
C TYR A 371 -16.36 -1.75 6.97
N ASN A 372 -17.35 -1.60 7.84
CA ASN A 372 -18.70 -2.10 7.54
C ASN A 372 -19.38 -1.22 6.49
N ASP A 373 -20.51 -1.66 5.94
CA ASP A 373 -21.24 -0.94 4.88
C ASP A 373 -21.50 0.55 5.25
N THR A 374 -21.91 0.83 6.48
CA THR A 374 -22.18 2.18 6.99
C THR A 374 -20.93 3.08 6.99
N ALA A 375 -19.82 2.59 7.55
CA ALA A 375 -18.55 3.32 7.57
C ALA A 375 -17.97 3.46 6.15
N ALA A 376 -18.11 2.43 5.31
CA ALA A 376 -17.65 2.43 3.93
C ALA A 376 -18.32 3.52 3.08
N ALA A 377 -19.63 3.69 3.23
CA ALA A 377 -20.36 4.77 2.56
C ALA A 377 -19.81 6.16 2.92
N ALA A 378 -19.48 6.38 4.20
CA ALA A 378 -18.86 7.62 4.66
C ALA A 378 -17.45 7.82 4.08
N VAL A 379 -16.62 6.77 4.06
CA VAL A 379 -15.27 6.82 3.45
C VAL A 379 -15.36 7.09 1.95
N LYS A 380 -16.29 6.47 1.23
CA LYS A 380 -16.47 6.68 -0.21
C LYS A 380 -16.85 8.13 -0.50
N ALA A 381 -17.86 8.66 0.18
CA ALA A 381 -18.29 10.05 0.01
C ALA A 381 -17.18 11.06 0.34
N ALA A 382 -16.39 10.78 1.37
CA ALA A 382 -15.22 11.58 1.74
C ALA A 382 -14.08 11.48 0.70
N SER A 383 -13.83 10.29 0.17
CA SER A 383 -12.76 10.01 -0.79
C SER A 383 -13.00 10.65 -2.15
N ASP A 384 -14.25 10.65 -2.62
CA ASP A 384 -14.62 11.27 -3.90
C ASP A 384 -14.32 12.78 -3.88
N LYS A 385 -14.74 13.49 -2.81
CA LYS A 385 -14.44 14.92 -2.62
C LYS A 385 -12.93 15.18 -2.43
N ALA A 386 -12.26 14.32 -1.67
CA ALA A 386 -10.82 14.43 -1.43
C ALA A 386 -10.00 14.24 -2.71
N LEU A 387 -10.47 13.41 -3.64
CA LEU A 387 -9.81 13.20 -4.94
C LEU A 387 -9.82 14.48 -5.78
N GLU A 388 -10.97 15.15 -5.87
CA GLU A 388 -11.10 16.45 -6.56
C GLU A 388 -10.16 17.50 -5.96
N ALA A 389 -10.14 17.59 -4.62
CA ALA A 389 -9.27 18.50 -3.88
C ALA A 389 -7.77 18.22 -4.12
N LYS A 390 -7.38 16.95 -4.10
CA LYS A 390 -6.01 16.53 -4.41
C LYS A 390 -5.61 16.92 -5.83
N GLN A 391 -6.45 16.61 -6.83
CA GLN A 391 -6.18 16.93 -8.23
C GLN A 391 -6.03 18.44 -8.45
N TYR A 392 -6.87 19.25 -7.80
CA TYR A 392 -6.76 20.71 -7.83
C TYR A 392 -5.42 21.20 -7.23
N TRP A 393 -5.03 20.66 -6.08
CA TRP A 393 -3.78 21.02 -5.41
C TRP A 393 -2.55 20.63 -6.23
N GLU A 394 -2.55 19.45 -6.84
CA GLU A 394 -1.46 18.99 -7.72
C GLU A 394 -1.35 19.85 -9.00
N ALA A 395 -2.49 20.23 -9.59
CA ALA A 395 -2.52 21.09 -10.78
C ALA A 395 -2.05 22.52 -10.48
N SER A 396 -2.43 23.08 -9.33
CA SER A 396 -1.99 24.41 -8.89
C SER A 396 -0.50 24.44 -8.51
N SER A 397 0.00 23.41 -7.83
CA SER A 397 1.43 23.30 -7.47
C SER A 397 2.34 23.18 -8.69
N LYS A 398 1.93 22.47 -9.75
CA LYS A 398 2.69 22.38 -11.01
C LYS A 398 2.83 23.72 -11.74
N LYS A 399 1.84 24.62 -11.62
CA LYS A 399 1.90 25.96 -12.23
C LYS A 399 2.91 26.90 -11.54
N VAL A 400 3.26 26.63 -10.29
CA VAL A 400 4.25 27.43 -9.53
C VAL A 400 5.68 27.04 -9.88
N ILE A 401 5.92 25.79 -10.29
CA ILE A 401 7.27 25.28 -10.64
C ILE A 401 7.68 25.68 -12.08
N LEU A 402 6.71 26.01 -12.94
CA LEU A 402 6.94 26.41 -14.34
C LEU A 402 6.94 27.94 -14.55
N LYS A 403 6.97 28.72 -13.46
CA LYS A 403 7.28 30.15 -13.46
C LYS A 403 8.58 30.35 -12.68
#